data_AF-A0A660W0R0-F1
#
_entry.id   AF-A0A660W0R0-F1
#
_cell.length_a   1.000
_cell.length_b   1.000
_cell.length_c   1.000
_cell.angle_alpha   90.00
_cell.angle_beta   90.00
_cell.angle_gamma   90.00
#
_symmetry.space_group_name_H-M   'P 1'
#
loop_
_entity.id
_entity.type
_entity.pdbx_description
1 polymer ?
#
loop_
_entity_poly.entity_id
_entity_poly.type
_entity_poly.pdbx_seq_one_letter_code
_entity_poly.pdbx_strand_id
1 'polypeptide(L)'
;ITKGFRDDGSLVEEQTFRHLLQKALDEESDLEWKVINAGVGGNTTDDALKRIDADVLDHNPDYVTIMFGVNDASLLSFPDFRERHEPRVPLDRFERNLETIIEKIGKVGA
;
A
#
# COMPACT_ATOMS: atom_id res chain seq x y z
N ILE A 1 -3.97 6.34 7.11
CA ILE A 1 -5.02 5.89 6.14
C ILE A 1 -5.24 6.93 5.04
N THR A 2 -5.36 6.52 3.78
CA THR A 2 -5.72 7.42 2.67
C THR A 2 -7.08 7.07 2.07
N LYS A 3 -7.66 8.00 1.30
CA LYS A 3 -8.92 7.77 0.60
C LYS A 3 -8.76 6.97 -0.70
N GLY A 4 -7.58 7.03 -1.33
CA GLY A 4 -7.30 6.38 -2.61
C GLY A 4 -7.96 7.02 -3.84
N PHE A 5 -8.82 8.03 -3.67
CA PHE A 5 -9.43 8.83 -4.73
C PHE A 5 -8.87 10.25 -4.74
N ARG A 6 -9.18 11.04 -5.78
CA ARG A 6 -8.70 12.42 -5.95
C ARG A 6 -9.83 13.42 -5.89
N ASP A 7 -9.60 14.53 -5.19
CA ASP A 7 -10.60 15.59 -5.02
C ASP A 7 -10.94 16.33 -6.34
N ASP A 8 -10.08 16.21 -7.36
CA ASP A 8 -10.31 16.76 -8.71
C ASP A 8 -11.26 15.91 -9.58
N GLY A 9 -11.78 14.80 -9.03
CA GLY A 9 -12.68 13.89 -9.75
C GLY A 9 -12.01 13.01 -10.80
N SER A 10 -10.69 13.10 -10.99
CA SER A 10 -9.96 12.24 -11.94
C SER A 10 -9.87 10.78 -11.51
N LEU A 11 -10.16 10.51 -10.24
CA LEU A 11 -10.38 9.18 -9.68
C LEU A 11 -11.42 9.30 -8.56
N VAL A 12 -12.56 8.63 -8.69
CA VAL A 12 -13.64 8.63 -7.67
C VAL A 12 -13.60 7.37 -6.81
N GLU A 13 -14.30 7.38 -5.67
CA GLU A 13 -14.26 6.30 -4.67
C GLU A 13 -14.64 4.94 -5.26
N GLU A 14 -15.68 4.90 -6.10
CA GLU A 14 -16.24 3.69 -6.72
C GLU A 14 -15.24 3.00 -7.67
N GLN A 15 -14.21 3.72 -8.11
CA GLN A 15 -13.15 3.22 -8.97
C GLN A 15 -11.94 2.71 -8.18
N THR A 16 -11.91 2.92 -6.86
CA THR A 16 -10.78 2.49 -6.03
C THR A 16 -10.83 0.99 -5.79
N PHE A 17 -9.65 0.35 -5.76
CA PHE A 17 -9.54 -1.07 -5.41
C PHE A 17 -10.20 -1.38 -4.07
N ARG A 18 -10.07 -0.49 -3.08
CA ARG A 18 -10.71 -0.64 -1.76
C ARG A 18 -12.22 -0.77 -1.87
N HIS A 19 -12.88 0.10 -2.66
CA HIS A 19 -14.33 0.06 -2.84
C HIS A 19 -14.76 -1.19 -3.60
N LEU A 20 -14.04 -1.52 -4.68
CA LEU A 20 -14.34 -2.71 -5.49
C LEU A 20 -14.17 -4.01 -4.69
N LEU A 21 -13.13 -4.10 -3.86
CA LEU A 21 -12.90 -5.25 -2.99
C LEU A 21 -13.97 -5.35 -1.90
N GLN A 22 -14.34 -4.23 -1.25
CA GLN A 22 -15.43 -4.21 -0.27
C GLN A 22 -16.72 -4.75 -0.90
N LYS A 23 -17.11 -4.19 -2.05
CA LYS A 23 -18.31 -4.61 -2.77
C LYS A 23 -18.29 -6.10 -3.11
N ALA A 24 -17.16 -6.61 -3.60
CA ALA A 24 -17.04 -8.03 -3.94
C ALA A 24 -17.17 -8.93 -2.69
N LEU A 25 -16.55 -8.55 -1.56
CA LEU A 25 -16.64 -9.33 -0.32
C LEU A 25 -18.06 -9.34 0.27
N ASP A 26 -18.76 -8.20 0.18
CA ASP A 26 -20.16 -8.07 0.61
C ASP A 26 -21.11 -8.90 -0.29
N GLU A 27 -20.78 -9.08 -1.57
CA GLU A 27 -21.56 -9.91 -2.52
C GLU A 27 -21.28 -11.41 -2.37
N GLU A 28 -20.08 -11.80 -1.93
CA GLU A 28 -19.65 -13.20 -1.82
C GLU A 28 -20.00 -13.86 -0.48
N SER A 29 -20.26 -13.09 0.58
CA SER A 29 -20.55 -13.66 1.91
C SER A 29 -21.39 -12.75 2.81
N ASP A 30 -22.14 -13.35 3.73
CA ASP A 30 -22.87 -12.62 4.78
C ASP A 30 -21.96 -12.16 5.96
N LEU A 31 -20.64 -12.27 5.82
CA LEU A 31 -19.70 -11.79 6.83
C LEU A 31 -19.59 -10.26 6.76
N GLU A 32 -19.43 -9.62 7.92
CA GLU A 32 -19.18 -8.19 7.98
C GLU A 32 -17.71 -7.90 7.67
N TRP A 33 -17.43 -7.47 6.44
CA TRP A 33 -16.08 -7.08 6.02
C TRP A 33 -15.84 -5.58 6.22
N LYS A 34 -14.63 -5.22 6.65
CA LYS A 34 -14.17 -3.83 6.68
C LYS A 34 -12.86 -3.69 5.91
N VAL A 35 -12.93 -3.14 4.70
CA VAL A 35 -11.73 -2.90 3.88
C VAL A 35 -11.17 -1.50 4.18
N ILE A 36 -9.90 -1.45 4.59
CA ILE A 36 -9.17 -0.21 4.90
C ILE A 36 -8.08 0.02 3.84
N ASN A 37 -8.00 1.24 3.30
CA ASN A 37 -6.93 1.61 2.37
C ASN A 37 -5.74 2.25 3.12
N ALA A 38 -4.63 1.52 3.16
CA ALA A 38 -3.34 1.98 3.67
C ALA A 38 -2.35 2.37 2.56
N GLY A 39 -2.75 2.38 1.28
CA GLY A 39 -1.88 2.78 0.17
C GLY A 39 -1.68 4.29 0.09
N VAL A 40 -0.46 4.75 -0.22
CA VAL A 40 -0.14 6.17 -0.46
C VAL A 40 0.55 6.27 -1.82
N GLY A 41 0.02 7.12 -2.71
CA GLY A 41 0.60 7.32 -4.04
C GLY A 41 2.06 7.75 -3.97
N GLY A 42 2.90 7.17 -4.83
CA GLY A 42 4.33 7.49 -4.92
C GLY A 42 5.23 6.91 -3.82
N ASN A 43 4.67 6.28 -2.77
CA ASN A 43 5.46 5.65 -1.70
C ASN A 43 6.22 4.41 -2.19
N THR A 44 7.39 4.22 -1.59
CA THR A 44 8.25 3.03 -1.73
C THR A 44 8.09 2.13 -0.50
N THR A 45 8.74 0.96 -0.51
CA THR A 45 8.86 0.10 0.68
C THR A 45 9.61 0.77 1.84
N ASP A 46 10.57 1.67 1.57
CA ASP A 46 11.23 2.49 2.61
C ASP A 46 10.21 3.39 3.32
N ASP A 47 9.23 3.91 2.60
CA ASP A 47 8.17 4.75 3.17
C ASP A 47 7.13 3.91 3.92
N ALA A 48 6.83 2.71 3.42
CA ALA A 48 5.93 1.78 4.08
C ALA A 48 6.43 1.44 5.51
N LEU A 49 7.71 1.13 5.67
CA LEU A 49 8.30 0.81 6.97
C LEU A 49 8.17 1.93 8.01
N LYS A 50 8.14 3.20 7.58
CA LYS A 50 8.00 4.36 8.48
C LYS A 50 6.59 4.50 9.04
N ARG A 51 5.58 3.92 8.38
CA ARG A 51 4.17 4.16 8.67
C ARG A 51 3.35 2.89 8.93
N ILE A 52 3.95 1.71 8.73
CA ILE A 52 3.25 0.42 8.86
C ILE A 52 2.57 0.24 10.22
N ASP A 53 3.20 0.73 11.30
CA ASP A 53 2.63 0.61 12.63
C ASP A 53 1.29 1.38 12.71
N ALA A 54 1.28 2.67 12.36
CA ALA A 54 0.10 3.52 12.43
C ALA A 54 -0.95 3.27 11.34
N ASP A 55 -0.52 2.91 10.12
CA ASP A 55 -1.43 2.75 8.98
C ASP A 55 -1.98 1.32 8.82
N VAL A 56 -1.37 0.33 9.48
CA VAL A 56 -1.74 -1.09 9.35
C VAL A 56 -1.87 -1.75 10.72
N LEU A 57 -0.81 -1.81 11.52
CA LEU A 57 -0.78 -2.67 12.72
C LEU A 57 -1.76 -2.18 13.80
N ASP A 58 -1.87 -0.87 14.00
CA ASP A 58 -2.79 -0.26 14.97
C ASP A 58 -4.28 -0.51 14.65
N HIS A 59 -4.58 -1.02 13.46
CA HIS A 59 -5.93 -1.42 13.07
C HIS A 59 -6.28 -2.87 13.44
N ASN A 60 -5.34 -3.65 13.98
CA ASN A 60 -5.49 -5.07 14.29
C ASN A 60 -6.15 -5.86 13.13
N PRO A 61 -5.55 -5.87 11.93
CA PRO A 61 -6.15 -6.50 10.77
C PRO A 61 -6.17 -8.03 10.89
N ASP A 62 -7.19 -8.68 10.33
CA ASP A 62 -7.21 -10.13 10.15
C ASP A 62 -6.47 -10.57 8.87
N TYR A 63 -6.45 -9.69 7.87
CA TYR A 63 -5.80 -9.93 6.57
C TYR A 63 -5.11 -8.66 6.09
N VAL A 64 -3.93 -8.81 5.48
CA VAL A 64 -3.22 -7.70 4.84
C VAL A 64 -2.86 -8.06 3.41
N THR A 65 -3.20 -7.17 2.47
CA THR A 65 -2.73 -7.25 1.07
C THR A 65 -1.62 -6.23 0.85
N ILE A 66 -0.49 -6.67 0.28
CA ILE A 66 0.70 -5.84 0.09
C ILE A 66 0.95 -5.67 -1.40
N MET A 67 1.01 -4.43 -1.87
CA MET A 67 1.36 -4.10 -3.26
C MET A 67 2.35 -2.92 -3.31
N PHE A 68 3.62 -3.24 -3.54
CA PHE A 68 4.73 -2.29 -3.73
C PHE A 68 5.62 -2.72 -4.91
N GLY A 69 6.60 -1.89 -5.29
CA GLY A 69 7.61 -2.24 -6.30
C GLY A 69 7.73 -1.26 -7.46
N VAL A 70 6.61 -0.68 -7.94
CA VAL A 70 6.65 0.26 -9.07
C VAL A 70 7.46 1.52 -8.74
N ASN A 71 7.24 2.09 -7.56
CA ASN A 71 7.98 3.28 -7.12
C ASN A 71 9.40 2.93 -6.72
N ASP A 72 9.61 1.77 -6.09
CA ASP A 72 10.91 1.25 -5.68
C ASP A 72 11.85 1.14 -6.89
N ALA A 73 11.38 0.51 -7.96
CA ALA A 73 12.13 0.32 -9.21
C ALA A 73 12.20 1.57 -10.10
N SER A 74 11.47 2.64 -9.77
CA SER A 74 11.39 3.82 -10.61
C SER A 74 12.75 4.51 -10.76
N LEU A 75 13.12 4.79 -12.00
CA LEU A 75 14.28 5.59 -12.37
C LEU A 75 13.94 7.07 -12.57
N LEU A 76 12.73 7.50 -12.19
CA LEU A 76 12.33 8.90 -12.28
C LEU A 76 12.41 9.56 -10.90
N SER A 77 13.06 10.71 -10.84
CA SER A 77 13.03 11.59 -9.67
C SER A 77 11.94 12.63 -9.82
N PHE A 78 11.03 12.70 -8.87
CA PHE A 78 10.09 13.81 -8.72
C PHE A 78 10.66 14.85 -7.74
N PRO A 79 10.33 16.15 -7.89
CA PRO A 79 9.36 16.73 -8.82
C PRO A 79 9.93 17.10 -10.21
N ASP A 80 11.25 17.08 -10.39
CA ASP A 80 11.91 17.62 -11.60
C ASP A 80 11.94 16.65 -12.79
N PHE A 81 11.33 15.46 -12.68
CA PHE A 81 11.34 14.38 -13.68
C PHE A 81 12.74 14.07 -14.24
N ARG A 82 13.76 14.07 -13.37
CA ARG A 82 15.13 13.73 -13.79
C ARG A 82 15.33 12.22 -13.81
N GLU A 83 15.97 11.74 -14.86
CA GLU A 83 16.41 10.36 -14.95
C GLU A 83 17.42 10.06 -13.83
N ARG A 84 17.24 8.92 -13.18
CA ARG A 84 18.17 8.29 -12.27
C ARG A 84 18.81 7.12 -13.00
N HIS A 85 20.08 6.89 -12.72
CA HIS A 85 20.77 5.67 -13.15
C HIS A 85 20.52 4.50 -12.19
N GLU A 86 19.89 4.74 -11.05
CA GLU A 86 19.63 3.76 -10.00
C GLU A 86 18.18 3.85 -9.51
N PRO A 87 17.56 2.70 -9.16
CA PRO A 87 16.21 2.64 -8.61
C PRO A 87 16.10 3.48 -7.32
N ARG A 88 14.88 3.92 -7.00
CA ARG A 88 14.60 4.62 -5.74
C ARG A 88 14.93 3.75 -4.53
N VAL A 89 14.68 2.46 -4.62
CA VAL A 89 15.07 1.44 -3.64
C VAL A 89 15.81 0.32 -4.38
N PRO A 90 17.11 0.09 -4.10
CA PRO A 90 17.86 -1.04 -4.67
C PRO A 90 17.21 -2.39 -4.37
N LEU A 91 17.38 -3.37 -5.26
CA LEU A 91 16.71 -4.68 -5.19
C LEU A 91 16.93 -5.39 -3.84
N ASP A 92 18.17 -5.39 -3.35
CA ASP A 92 18.53 -6.02 -2.08
C ASP A 92 17.86 -5.34 -0.88
N ARG A 93 17.64 -4.02 -0.95
CA ARG A 93 16.90 -3.28 0.07
C ARG A 93 15.40 -3.53 -0.05
N PHE A 94 14.87 -3.56 -1.27
CA PHE A 94 13.47 -3.87 -1.52
C PHE A 94 13.08 -5.24 -0.95
N GLU A 95 13.92 -6.26 -1.16
CA GLU A 95 13.76 -7.60 -0.60
C GLU A 95 13.72 -7.56 0.93
N ARG A 96 14.75 -6.99 1.58
CA ARG A 96 14.79 -6.86 3.04
C ARG A 96 13.61 -6.07 3.62
N ASN A 97 13.15 -5.04 2.91
CA ASN A 97 12.01 -4.26 3.34
C ASN A 97 10.72 -5.09 3.30
N LEU A 98 10.50 -5.86 2.24
CA LEU A 98 9.34 -6.76 2.15
C LEU A 98 9.37 -7.83 3.24
N GLU A 99 10.51 -8.45 3.48
CA GLU A 99 10.68 -9.42 4.57
C GLU A 99 10.32 -8.79 5.93
N THR A 100 10.83 -7.58 6.20
CA THR A 100 10.54 -6.84 7.45
C THR A 100 9.06 -6.49 7.57
N ILE A 101 8.42 -6.08 6.47
CA ILE A 101 6.98 -5.77 6.44
C ILE A 101 6.17 -7.02 6.76
N ILE A 102 6.48 -8.15 6.12
CA ILE A 102 5.81 -9.44 6.36
C ILE A 102 6.01 -9.90 7.80
N GLU A 103 7.23 -9.80 8.33
CA GLU A 103 7.53 -10.18 9.71
C GLU A 103 6.73 -9.33 10.72
N LYS A 104 6.64 -8.01 10.51
CA LYS A 104 5.85 -7.10 11.35
C LYS A 104 4.36 -7.45 11.34
N ILE A 105 3.81 -7.75 10.16
CA ILE A 105 2.40 -8.14 10.00
C ILE A 105 2.13 -9.49 10.68
N GLY A 106 2.98 -10.50 10.43
CA GLY A 106 2.81 -11.83 11.03
C GLY A 106 2.88 -11.82 12.55
N LYS A 107 3.62 -10.87 13.16
CA LYS A 107 3.68 -10.70 14.62
C LYS A 107 2.35 -10.26 15.25
N VAL A 108 1.44 -9.66 14.49
CA VAL A 108 0.12 -9.24 14.99
C VAL A 108 -1.00 -10.23 14.63
N GLY A 109 -0.67 -11.36 14.01
CA GLY A 109 -1.60 -12.47 13.76
C GLY A 109 -2.36 -12.39 12.44
N ALA A 110 -1.98 -11.47 11.56
CA ALA A 110 -2.50 -11.33 10.19
C ALA A 110 -1.65 -12.09 9.16
#